data_AF-A0A853F0I9-F1
#
_entry.id   AF-A0A853F0I9-F1
#
_cell.length_a   1.000
_cell.length_b   1.000
_cell.length_c   1.000
_cell.angle_alpha   90.00
_cell.angle_beta   90.00
_cell.angle_gamma   90.00
#
_symmetry.space_group_name_H-M   'P 1'
#
loop_
_entity.id
_entity.type
_entity.pdbx_description
1 polymer ?
#
loop_
_entity_poly.entity_id
_entity_poly.type
_entity_poly.pdbx_seq_one_letter_code
_entity_poly.pdbx_strand_id
1 'polypeptide(L)'
;MPTLTGPAAGTVLITFPTVSGAAEPGATVVVTSSSGDSLATAVADTSGAWSAQVCGELTAAPPPCLTSTDALTVAAHARDETTGSESEASTVLSWTFDRPVLAAPTDGEVIEAPDGGDVPLRVEGTAGELVQLSVDGTPTGELHRVAGGEDLVWRGPSAGSHTLSLRYVDVGAGGTAVTGFGPSRTWTVSVAEVGGAPEGTLETAPGEVPGGAPAEAQPERPVSTPASTPSTAP
;
A
#
# COMPACT_ATOMS: atom_id res chain seq x y z
N MET A 1 16.30 38.25 -3.96
CA MET A 1 16.02 37.14 -3.02
C MET A 1 14.51 37.04 -2.84
N PRO A 2 13.87 35.90 -3.12
CA PRO A 2 12.45 35.73 -2.87
C PRO A 2 12.13 35.67 -1.38
N THR A 3 10.90 35.99 -1.04
CA THR A 3 10.32 35.77 0.28
C THR A 3 9.41 34.56 0.24
N LEU A 4 9.27 33.90 1.38
CA LEU A 4 8.37 32.78 1.60
C LEU A 4 7.54 33.10 2.84
N THR A 5 6.23 33.24 2.65
CA THR A 5 5.35 33.93 3.62
C THR A 5 4.25 33.06 4.20
N GLY A 6 3.91 31.96 3.54
CA GLY A 6 2.82 31.10 3.97
C GLY A 6 2.96 29.67 3.48
N PRO A 7 2.28 28.72 4.16
CA PRO A 7 1.53 28.89 5.41
C PRO A 7 2.42 29.23 6.61
N ALA A 8 1.83 29.73 7.71
CA ALA A 8 2.59 30.10 8.91
C ALA A 8 3.46 28.91 9.41
N ALA A 9 4.73 29.17 9.72
CA ALA A 9 5.61 28.16 10.27
C ALA A 9 5.06 27.60 11.59
N GLY A 10 5.29 26.31 11.83
CA GLY A 10 4.81 25.58 13.00
C GLY A 10 3.35 25.14 12.93
N THR A 11 2.62 25.46 11.85
CA THR A 11 1.26 24.95 11.64
C THR A 11 1.28 23.43 11.47
N VAL A 12 0.29 22.75 12.07
CA VAL A 12 -0.01 21.34 11.81
C VAL A 12 -0.93 21.26 10.59
N LEU A 13 -0.50 20.55 9.57
CA LEU A 13 -1.23 20.37 8.31
C LEU A 13 -1.67 18.91 8.17
N ILE A 14 -2.58 18.65 7.24
CA ILE A 14 -2.99 17.29 6.85
C ILE A 14 -2.66 16.98 5.39
N THR A 15 -2.56 18.02 4.55
CA THR A 15 -2.15 17.94 3.15
C THR A 15 -0.95 18.84 2.88
N PHE A 16 -0.21 18.58 1.79
CA PHE A 16 0.88 19.45 1.36
C PHE A 16 0.32 20.83 0.98
N PRO A 17 0.92 21.92 1.49
CA PRO A 17 0.32 23.24 1.35
C PRO A 17 0.59 23.87 -0.01
N THR A 18 -0.25 24.83 -0.37
CA THR A 18 0.15 25.88 -1.31
C THR A 18 1.02 26.88 -0.56
N VAL A 19 2.23 27.11 -1.03
CA VAL A 19 3.14 28.11 -0.48
C VAL A 19 3.14 29.37 -1.34
N SER A 20 3.40 30.52 -0.71
CA SER A 20 3.32 31.82 -1.39
C SER A 20 4.38 32.80 -0.89
N GLY A 21 4.66 33.82 -1.69
CA GLY A 21 5.51 34.92 -1.30
C GLY A 21 5.67 35.97 -2.39
N ALA A 22 6.77 36.72 -2.30
CA ALA A 22 7.15 37.74 -3.27
C ALA A 22 8.55 37.48 -3.85
N ALA A 23 8.73 37.77 -5.14
CA ALA A 23 10.00 37.75 -5.85
C ALA A 23 10.03 38.88 -6.88
N GLU A 24 11.12 38.99 -7.64
CA GLU A 24 11.16 39.94 -8.76
C GLU A 24 10.12 39.54 -9.83
N PRO A 25 9.36 40.48 -10.41
CA PRO A 25 8.38 40.17 -11.44
C PRO A 25 8.97 39.37 -12.60
N GLY A 26 8.32 38.25 -12.95
CA GLY A 26 8.78 37.33 -13.99
C GLY A 26 9.88 36.36 -13.57
N ALA A 27 10.38 36.42 -12.34
CA ALA A 27 11.37 35.45 -11.85
C ALA A 27 10.74 34.07 -11.64
N THR A 28 11.47 33.01 -12.00
CA THR A 28 11.11 31.64 -11.63
C THR A 28 11.54 31.39 -10.19
N VAL A 29 10.60 31.05 -9.32
CA VAL A 29 10.82 30.66 -7.94
C VAL A 29 10.79 29.14 -7.83
N VAL A 30 11.82 28.58 -7.23
CA VAL A 30 11.96 27.15 -6.95
C VAL A 30 11.87 26.95 -5.45
N VAL A 31 10.98 26.06 -5.02
CA VAL A 31 10.79 25.67 -3.63
C VAL A 31 11.50 24.35 -3.40
N THR A 32 12.45 24.32 -2.47
CA THR A 32 13.27 23.15 -2.17
C THR A 32 13.08 22.64 -0.75
N SER A 33 13.26 21.33 -0.56
CA SER A 33 13.36 20.70 0.76
C SER A 33 14.69 21.03 1.45
N SER A 34 14.82 20.64 2.72
CA SER A 34 16.09 20.69 3.45
C SER A 34 17.20 19.80 2.86
N SER A 35 16.86 18.79 2.07
CA SER A 35 17.82 17.94 1.33
C SER A 35 18.22 18.54 -0.02
N GLY A 36 17.60 19.64 -0.44
CA GLY A 36 17.86 20.31 -1.73
C GLY A 36 16.98 19.81 -2.87
N ASP A 37 16.00 18.93 -2.61
CA ASP A 37 15.11 18.44 -3.65
C ASP A 37 14.10 19.52 -4.05
N SER A 38 13.86 19.69 -5.35
CA SER A 38 12.80 20.58 -5.84
C SER A 38 11.43 19.98 -5.57
N LEU A 39 10.58 20.73 -4.88
CA LEU A 39 9.23 20.32 -4.47
C LEU A 39 8.12 21.02 -5.25
N ALA A 40 8.40 22.22 -5.77
CA ALA A 40 7.49 23.02 -6.57
C ALA A 40 8.25 24.15 -7.29
N THR A 41 7.67 24.62 -8.39
CA THR A 41 8.17 25.77 -9.16
C THR A 41 7.00 26.68 -9.53
N ALA A 42 7.20 27.99 -9.48
CA ALA A 42 6.23 28.97 -9.95
C ALA A 42 6.92 30.20 -10.53
N VAL A 43 6.24 30.94 -11.39
CA VAL A 43 6.73 32.22 -11.91
C VAL A 43 6.03 33.36 -11.18
N ALA A 44 6.80 34.33 -10.69
CA ALA A 44 6.24 35.53 -10.07
C ALA A 44 5.51 36.40 -11.10
N ASP A 45 4.33 36.87 -10.74
CA ASP A 45 3.49 37.70 -11.59
C ASP A 45 4.07 39.12 -11.78
N THR A 46 3.34 39.96 -12.52
CA THR A 46 3.75 41.36 -12.78
C THR A 46 3.86 42.23 -11.54
N SER A 47 3.22 41.84 -10.43
CA SER A 47 3.32 42.51 -9.13
C SER A 47 4.44 41.93 -8.26
N GLY A 48 5.07 40.84 -8.69
CA GLY A 48 6.07 40.10 -7.94
C GLY A 48 5.49 39.06 -7.00
N ALA A 49 4.17 38.83 -6.99
CA ALA A 49 3.56 37.80 -6.17
C ALA A 49 3.70 36.43 -6.84
N TRP A 50 3.89 35.38 -6.03
CA TRP A 50 3.97 34.01 -6.52
C TRP A 50 3.28 33.04 -5.56
N SER A 51 2.81 31.93 -6.11
CA SER A 51 2.14 30.86 -5.37
C SER A 51 2.41 29.52 -6.06
N ALA A 52 2.70 28.48 -5.29
CA ALA A 52 3.00 27.14 -5.82
C ALA A 52 2.43 26.06 -4.91
N GLN A 53 1.76 25.06 -5.49
CA GLN A 53 1.33 23.88 -4.74
C GLN A 53 2.53 22.96 -4.51
N VAL A 54 2.92 22.78 -3.25
CA VAL A 54 3.99 21.85 -2.89
C VAL A 54 3.53 20.44 -3.25
N CYS A 55 4.35 19.73 -4.03
CA CYS A 55 4.06 18.37 -4.48
C CYS A 55 2.77 18.24 -5.34
N GLY A 56 2.34 19.33 -6.00
CA GLY A 56 1.10 19.36 -6.78
C GLY A 56 1.18 18.67 -8.15
N GLU A 57 2.36 18.64 -8.79
CA GLU A 57 2.55 18.02 -10.10
C GLU A 57 3.35 16.71 -10.00
N LEU A 58 2.70 15.59 -10.34
CA LEU A 58 3.29 14.24 -10.48
C LEU A 58 3.98 14.05 -11.84
N THR A 59 4.50 15.11 -12.47
CA THR A 59 4.83 15.09 -13.91
C THR A 59 6.21 14.50 -14.26
N ALA A 60 7.07 14.15 -13.29
CA ALA A 60 8.25 13.32 -13.56
C ALA A 60 8.81 12.69 -12.27
N ALA A 61 8.98 11.37 -12.28
CA ALA A 61 9.37 10.53 -11.14
C ALA A 61 8.39 10.63 -9.94
N PRO A 62 8.28 9.62 -9.07
CA PRO A 62 7.55 9.80 -7.82
C PRO A 62 8.14 11.03 -7.12
N PRO A 63 7.38 12.13 -6.89
CA PRO A 63 7.94 13.27 -6.20
C PRO A 63 8.48 12.80 -4.84
N PRO A 64 9.58 13.36 -4.34
CA PRO A 64 10.18 12.96 -3.04
C PRO A 64 9.16 13.03 -1.89
N CYS A 65 8.10 13.81 -2.09
CA CYS A 65 6.93 13.93 -1.24
C CYS A 65 6.10 12.65 -1.04
N LEU A 66 6.33 11.60 -1.85
CA LEU A 66 5.64 10.30 -1.68
C LEU A 66 6.24 9.46 -0.55
N THR A 67 7.31 9.93 0.08
CA THR A 67 7.88 9.30 1.26
C THR A 67 7.07 9.63 2.50
N SER A 68 6.95 8.66 3.40
CA SER A 68 6.35 8.85 4.71
C SER A 68 7.17 9.87 5.50
N THR A 69 6.62 11.07 5.68
CA THR A 69 7.22 12.11 6.51
C THR A 69 6.20 12.72 7.47
N ASP A 70 6.65 13.04 8.68
CA ASP A 70 5.86 13.73 9.72
C ASP A 70 6.10 15.24 9.71
N ALA A 71 7.12 15.71 9.00
CA ALA A 71 7.47 17.11 8.93
C ALA A 71 8.03 17.48 7.56
N LEU A 72 7.87 18.75 7.19
CA LEU A 72 8.44 19.30 5.98
C LEU A 72 9.03 20.66 6.29
N THR A 73 10.29 20.87 5.88
CA THR A 73 10.97 22.17 5.91
C THR A 73 11.34 22.55 4.50
N VAL A 74 10.98 23.77 4.11
CA VAL A 74 11.24 24.28 2.76
C VAL A 74 11.87 25.67 2.78
N ALA A 75 12.60 25.98 1.71
CA ALA A 75 13.06 27.31 1.38
C ALA A 75 12.71 27.62 -0.09
N ALA A 76 12.68 28.90 -0.44
CA ALA A 76 12.49 29.35 -1.82
C ALA A 76 13.74 30.08 -2.31
N HIS A 77 14.15 29.86 -3.55
CA HIS A 77 15.16 30.67 -4.23
C HIS A 77 14.66 31.03 -5.63
N ALA A 78 15.18 32.13 -6.19
CA ALA A 78 14.87 32.52 -7.56
C ALA A 78 15.93 31.93 -8.48
N ARG A 79 15.50 31.43 -9.64
CA ARG A 79 16.36 30.91 -10.71
C ARG A 79 16.11 31.71 -11.98
N ASP A 80 17.19 32.13 -12.61
CA ASP A 80 17.16 32.70 -13.96
C ASP A 80 17.33 31.56 -14.97
N GLU A 81 16.30 31.28 -15.76
CA GLU A 81 16.31 30.17 -16.72
C GLU A 81 17.20 30.44 -17.95
N THR A 82 17.59 31.69 -18.20
CA THR A 82 18.44 32.05 -19.35
C THR A 82 19.91 31.83 -19.03
N THR A 83 20.33 32.19 -17.81
CA THR A 83 21.72 32.15 -17.36
C THR A 83 22.01 30.96 -16.45
N GLY A 84 20.97 30.33 -15.89
CA GLY A 84 21.10 29.30 -14.87
C GLY A 84 21.50 29.82 -13.49
N SER A 85 21.54 31.14 -13.29
CA SER A 85 21.94 31.74 -12.01
C SER A 85 20.86 31.54 -10.95
N GLU A 86 21.27 31.29 -9.71
CA GLU A 86 20.38 31.16 -8.55
C GLU A 86 20.62 32.28 -7.53
N SER A 87 19.55 32.75 -6.89
CA SER A 87 19.64 33.68 -5.78
C SER A 87 19.94 32.97 -4.46
N GLU A 88 20.33 33.75 -3.44
CA GLU A 88 20.24 33.30 -2.05
C GLU A 88 18.82 32.78 -1.72
N ALA A 89 18.76 31.80 -0.82
CA ALA A 89 17.51 31.21 -0.36
C ALA A 89 16.77 32.14 0.63
N SER A 90 15.45 32.00 0.66
CA SER A 90 14.57 32.65 1.63
C SER A 90 14.81 32.13 3.04
N THR A 91 14.17 32.77 4.02
CA THR A 91 13.94 32.14 5.32
C THR A 91 13.19 30.82 5.14
N VAL A 92 13.54 29.82 5.93
CA VAL A 92 12.87 28.52 5.93
C VAL A 92 11.50 28.61 6.59
N LEU A 93 10.55 27.84 6.09
CA LEU A 93 9.30 27.52 6.79
C LEU A 93 9.25 26.02 7.06
N SER A 94 8.73 25.67 8.23
CA SER A 94 8.61 24.28 8.67
C SER A 94 7.19 24.01 9.15
N TRP A 95 6.67 22.83 8.80
CA TRP A 95 5.36 22.35 9.22
C TRP A 95 5.47 20.90 9.70
N THR A 96 4.47 20.49 10.47
CA THR A 96 4.26 19.08 10.85
C THR A 96 2.96 18.59 10.26
N PHE A 97 2.81 17.28 10.12
CA PHE A 97 1.60 16.68 9.58
C PHE A 97 0.88 15.81 10.60
N ASP A 98 -0.40 16.09 10.81
CA ASP A 98 -1.33 15.07 11.29
C ASP A 98 -1.61 14.11 10.13
N ARG A 99 -1.62 12.80 10.41
CA ARG A 99 -1.69 11.75 9.39
C ARG A 99 -2.71 10.70 9.81
N PRO A 100 -3.43 10.11 8.84
CA PRO A 100 -4.36 9.05 9.16
C PRO A 100 -3.60 7.83 9.69
N VAL A 101 -4.27 7.05 10.53
CA VAL A 101 -3.76 5.83 11.14
C VAL A 101 -4.66 4.68 10.76
N LEU A 102 -4.09 3.58 10.27
CA LEU A 102 -4.74 2.30 10.24
C LEU A 102 -4.62 1.68 11.64
N ALA A 103 -5.73 1.66 12.38
CA ALA A 103 -5.79 1.10 13.73
C ALA A 103 -6.02 -0.42 13.70
N ALA A 104 -6.67 -0.92 12.66
CA ALA A 104 -6.78 -2.35 12.35
C ALA A 104 -6.87 -2.54 10.83
N PRO A 105 -6.17 -3.50 10.23
CA PRO A 105 -5.14 -4.36 10.84
C PRO A 105 -3.94 -3.55 11.34
N THR A 106 -3.24 -4.10 12.32
CA THR A 106 -1.99 -3.57 12.85
C THR A 106 -0.81 -3.86 11.92
N ASP A 107 0.28 -3.11 12.06
CA ASP A 107 1.48 -3.35 11.26
C ASP A 107 2.07 -4.73 11.57
N GLY A 108 2.33 -5.52 10.53
CA GLY A 108 2.80 -6.90 10.59
C GLY A 108 1.71 -7.95 10.82
N GLU A 109 0.43 -7.56 10.87
CA GLU A 109 -0.67 -8.49 11.13
C GLU A 109 -0.87 -9.51 10.00
N VAL A 110 -1.16 -10.75 10.38
CA VAL A 110 -1.65 -11.79 9.47
C VAL A 110 -3.17 -11.78 9.52
N ILE A 111 -3.79 -11.46 8.39
CA ILE A 111 -5.23 -11.34 8.22
C ILE A 111 -5.75 -12.67 7.69
N GLU A 112 -6.61 -13.31 8.50
CA GLU A 112 -7.44 -14.42 8.05
C GLU A 112 -8.61 -13.84 7.25
N ALA A 113 -8.39 -13.58 5.97
CA ALA A 113 -9.45 -13.11 5.09
C ALA A 113 -10.41 -14.28 4.79
N PRO A 114 -11.74 -14.05 4.81
CA PRO A 114 -12.66 -15.04 4.26
C PRO A 114 -12.34 -15.27 2.78
N ASP A 115 -12.59 -16.48 2.24
CA ASP A 115 -12.31 -16.82 0.84
C ASP A 115 -12.92 -15.79 -0.14
N GLY A 116 -12.08 -14.92 -0.72
CA GLY A 116 -12.52 -13.83 -1.59
C GLY A 116 -13.34 -12.73 -0.90
N GLY A 117 -13.29 -12.68 0.44
CA GLY A 117 -14.04 -11.77 1.28
C GLY A 117 -13.37 -10.41 1.43
N ASP A 118 -14.21 -9.42 1.69
CA ASP A 118 -13.82 -8.04 1.98
C ASP A 118 -13.19 -7.94 3.38
N VAL A 119 -12.06 -7.23 3.51
CA VAL A 119 -11.36 -6.98 4.78
C VAL A 119 -11.68 -5.58 5.30
N PRO A 120 -12.28 -5.43 6.50
CA PRO A 120 -12.50 -4.13 7.11
C PRO A 120 -11.18 -3.53 7.63
N LEU A 121 -10.98 -2.26 7.33
CA LEU A 121 -9.81 -1.44 7.67
C LEU A 121 -10.29 -0.28 8.54
N ARG A 122 -9.94 -0.32 9.84
CA ARG A 122 -10.29 0.73 10.79
C ARG A 122 -9.33 1.89 10.65
N VAL A 123 -9.85 3.04 10.19
CA VAL A 123 -9.08 4.27 10.03
C VAL A 123 -9.39 5.26 11.15
N GLU A 124 -8.34 5.80 11.76
CA GLU A 124 -8.38 6.89 12.73
C GLU A 124 -7.66 8.13 12.18
N GLY A 125 -8.05 9.31 12.66
CA GLY A 125 -7.48 10.58 12.21
C GLY A 125 -8.41 11.78 12.43
N THR A 126 -8.15 12.86 11.71
CA THR A 126 -8.93 14.09 11.69
C THR A 126 -10.33 13.81 11.13
N ALA A 127 -11.34 13.92 11.98
CA ALA A 127 -12.73 13.64 11.64
C ALA A 127 -13.25 14.57 10.53
N GLY A 128 -13.98 14.01 9.59
CA GLY A 128 -14.51 14.69 8.41
C GLY A 128 -13.58 14.67 7.21
N GLU A 129 -12.30 14.34 7.36
CA GLU A 129 -11.35 14.38 6.25
C GLU A 129 -11.45 13.15 5.35
N LEU A 130 -11.07 13.29 4.08
CA LEU A 130 -11.02 12.17 3.15
C LEU A 130 -9.63 11.55 3.16
N VAL A 131 -9.57 10.22 3.17
CA VAL A 131 -8.36 9.45 2.98
C VAL A 131 -8.42 8.63 1.71
N GLN A 132 -7.26 8.42 1.11
CA GLN A 132 -7.05 7.51 0.01
C GLN A 132 -6.22 6.32 0.49
N LEU A 133 -6.72 5.11 0.25
CA LEU A 133 -5.95 3.88 0.42
C LEU A 133 -5.25 3.53 -0.89
N SER A 134 -3.96 3.21 -0.78
CA SER A 134 -3.19 2.51 -1.80
C SER A 134 -2.77 1.14 -1.30
N VAL A 135 -2.91 0.13 -2.16
CA VAL A 135 -2.44 -1.24 -1.93
C VAL A 135 -1.30 -1.51 -2.89
N ASP A 136 -0.14 -1.90 -2.36
CA ASP A 136 1.10 -2.15 -3.13
C ASP A 136 1.47 -0.97 -4.04
N GLY A 137 1.29 0.25 -3.52
CA GLY A 137 1.55 1.51 -4.23
C GLY A 137 0.45 1.94 -5.19
N THR A 138 -0.60 1.13 -5.41
CA THR A 138 -1.71 1.45 -6.32
C THR A 138 -2.91 2.00 -5.55
N PRO A 139 -3.37 3.23 -5.82
CA PRO A 139 -4.59 3.75 -5.22
C PRO A 139 -5.80 2.87 -5.56
N THR A 140 -6.61 2.54 -4.56
CA THR A 140 -7.84 1.74 -4.74
C THR A 140 -8.92 2.49 -5.53
N GLY A 141 -8.80 3.81 -5.67
CA GLY A 141 -9.76 4.68 -6.35
C GLY A 141 -10.94 5.09 -5.48
N GLU A 142 -11.22 4.38 -4.39
CA GLU A 142 -12.22 4.74 -3.41
C GLU A 142 -11.64 5.72 -2.38
N LEU A 143 -12.38 6.79 -2.10
CA LEU A 143 -12.06 7.73 -1.03
C LEU A 143 -12.96 7.45 0.16
N HIS A 144 -12.37 7.45 1.35
CA HIS A 144 -13.07 7.15 2.59
C HIS A 144 -13.06 8.37 3.51
N ARG A 145 -14.18 8.68 4.15
CA ARG A 145 -14.26 9.79 5.09
C ARG A 145 -13.94 9.29 6.51
N VAL A 146 -13.00 9.94 7.16
CA VAL A 146 -12.67 9.70 8.57
C VAL A 146 -13.84 10.20 9.41
N ALA A 147 -14.30 9.39 10.37
CA ALA A 147 -15.52 9.52 11.19
C ALA A 147 -16.81 8.97 10.54
N GLY A 148 -17.55 8.05 11.18
CA GLY A 148 -17.35 7.46 12.51
C GLY A 148 -18.31 6.30 12.77
N GLY A 149 -18.03 5.15 12.17
CA GLY A 149 -18.74 3.90 12.47
C GLY A 149 -18.51 2.77 11.46
N GLU A 150 -18.23 3.12 10.20
CA GLU A 150 -17.98 2.14 9.14
C GLU A 150 -16.49 2.06 8.85
N ASP A 151 -15.96 0.85 8.82
CA ASP A 151 -14.58 0.59 8.45
C ASP A 151 -14.42 0.76 6.93
N LEU A 152 -13.25 1.24 6.49
CA LEU A 152 -12.89 1.24 5.08
C LEU A 152 -12.81 -0.22 4.61
N VAL A 153 -13.27 -0.54 3.40
CA VAL A 153 -13.31 -1.93 2.94
C VAL A 153 -12.23 -2.21 1.90
N TRP A 154 -11.27 -3.08 2.23
CA TRP A 154 -10.34 -3.64 1.26
C TRP A 154 -10.95 -4.88 0.60
N ARG A 155 -11.39 -4.71 -0.65
CA ARG A 155 -12.15 -5.74 -1.37
C ARG A 155 -11.25 -6.80 -1.99
N GLY A 156 -11.54 -8.07 -1.67
CA GLY A 156 -10.92 -9.25 -2.28
C GLY A 156 -9.39 -9.22 -2.34
N PRO A 157 -8.69 -9.07 -1.19
CA PRO A 157 -7.24 -9.14 -1.19
C PRO A 157 -6.74 -10.51 -1.70
N SER A 158 -5.66 -10.51 -2.46
CA SER A 158 -4.93 -11.74 -2.74
C SER A 158 -4.22 -12.23 -1.48
N ALA A 159 -3.95 -13.54 -1.41
CA ALA A 159 -3.09 -14.07 -0.37
C ALA A 159 -1.64 -13.62 -0.58
N GLY A 160 -0.90 -13.54 0.53
CA GLY A 160 0.49 -13.09 0.56
C GLY A 160 0.68 -11.71 1.19
N SER A 161 1.89 -11.18 1.03
CA SER A 161 2.30 -9.91 1.65
C SER A 161 1.81 -8.73 0.85
N HIS A 162 1.25 -7.74 1.55
CA HIS A 162 0.76 -6.50 0.98
C HIS A 162 1.28 -5.28 1.75
N THR A 163 1.49 -4.19 1.02
CA THR A 163 1.83 -2.88 1.58
C THR A 163 0.61 -1.97 1.48
N LEU A 164 0.02 -1.64 2.62
CA LEU A 164 -1.09 -0.68 2.71
C LEU A 164 -0.54 0.71 2.96
N SER A 165 -1.03 1.72 2.24
CA SER A 165 -0.66 3.11 2.47
C SER A 165 -1.88 4.02 2.52
N LEU A 166 -1.97 4.88 3.55
CA LEU A 166 -3.04 5.86 3.72
C LEU A 166 -2.48 7.28 3.71
N ARG A 167 -3.22 8.20 3.11
CA ARG A 167 -2.95 9.65 3.17
C ARG A 167 -4.25 10.43 3.14
N TYR A 168 -4.27 11.62 3.74
CA TYR A 168 -5.36 12.56 3.50
C TYR A 168 -5.31 13.10 2.08
N VAL A 169 -6.47 13.43 1.53
CA VAL A 169 -6.62 14.03 0.21
C VAL A 169 -7.59 15.20 0.24
N ASP A 170 -7.26 16.24 -0.50
CA ASP A 170 -8.19 17.31 -0.84
C ASP A 170 -8.92 16.93 -2.13
N VAL A 171 -10.24 17.11 -2.14
CA VAL A 171 -11.07 16.92 -3.35
C VAL A 171 -11.60 18.26 -3.84
N GLY A 172 -11.57 18.46 -5.16
CA GLY A 172 -12.16 19.64 -5.77
C GLY A 172 -13.67 19.71 -5.53
N ALA A 173 -14.29 20.86 -5.81
CA ALA A 173 -15.72 21.11 -5.58
C ALA A 173 -16.69 20.10 -6.26
N GLY A 174 -16.21 19.30 -7.22
CA GLY A 174 -16.94 18.20 -7.85
C GLY A 174 -16.88 16.85 -7.09
N GLY A 175 -16.13 16.77 -6.00
CA GLY A 175 -16.08 15.61 -5.08
C GLY A 175 -15.35 14.36 -5.58
N THR A 176 -14.90 14.33 -6.83
CA THR A 176 -14.33 13.12 -7.47
C THR A 176 -12.86 13.26 -7.86
N ALA A 177 -12.37 14.48 -8.07
CA ALA A 177 -10.98 14.71 -8.45
C ALA A 177 -10.15 15.08 -7.21
N VAL A 178 -9.11 14.30 -6.92
CA VAL A 178 -8.09 14.64 -5.93
C VAL A 178 -7.28 15.82 -6.44
N THR A 179 -7.28 16.92 -5.69
CA THR A 179 -6.58 18.17 -6.04
C THR A 179 -5.36 18.43 -5.16
N GLY A 180 -5.22 17.69 -4.07
CA GLY A 180 -4.09 17.77 -3.15
C GLY A 180 -4.00 16.51 -2.30
N PHE A 181 -2.84 16.25 -1.73
CA PHE A 181 -2.62 15.09 -0.87
C PHE A 181 -1.64 15.43 0.25
N GLY A 182 -1.72 14.70 1.35
CA GLY A 182 -0.74 14.71 2.42
C GLY A 182 0.31 13.62 2.29
N PRO A 183 1.28 13.59 3.23
CA PRO A 183 2.23 12.50 3.32
C PRO A 183 1.52 11.17 3.63
N SER A 184 1.93 10.11 2.95
CA SER A 184 1.40 8.76 3.16
C SER A 184 1.99 8.11 4.39
N ARG A 185 1.23 7.27 5.08
CA ARG A 185 1.68 6.35 6.14
C ARG A 185 1.51 4.92 5.65
N THR A 186 2.45 4.05 6.00
CA THR A 186 2.55 2.71 5.42
C THR A 186 2.51 1.65 6.50
N TRP A 187 1.83 0.56 6.20
CA TRP A 187 1.73 -0.66 6.99
C TRP A 187 2.03 -1.87 6.09
N THR A 188 2.62 -2.90 6.67
CA THR A 188 2.81 -4.19 6.04
C THR A 188 1.84 -5.19 6.65
N VAL A 189 1.09 -5.92 5.84
CA VAL A 189 0.19 -6.98 6.30
C VAL A 189 0.38 -8.23 5.45
N SER A 190 -0.01 -9.38 5.96
CA SER A 190 -0.05 -10.61 5.17
C SER A 190 -1.45 -11.19 5.20
N VAL A 191 -1.99 -11.56 4.05
CA VAL A 191 -3.27 -12.25 3.96
C VAL A 191 -3.00 -13.74 3.87
N ALA A 192 -3.59 -14.50 4.79
CA ALA A 192 -3.42 -15.95 4.82
C ALA A 192 -3.90 -16.58 3.51
N GLU A 193 -3.19 -17.60 3.05
CA GLU A 193 -3.70 -18.47 2.00
C GLU A 193 -4.98 -19.12 2.53
N VAL A 194 -6.06 -19.03 1.76
CA VAL A 194 -7.25 -19.85 2.01
C VAL A 194 -6.76 -21.27 2.13
N GLY A 195 -6.99 -21.88 3.30
CA GLY A 195 -6.65 -23.27 3.53
C GLY A 195 -7.34 -24.11 2.46
N GLY A 196 -6.62 -24.42 1.38
CA GLY A 196 -6.97 -25.55 0.55
C GLY A 196 -7.12 -26.70 1.51
N ALA A 197 -8.28 -27.37 1.49
CA ALA A 197 -8.37 -28.72 2.01
C ALA A 197 -7.07 -29.42 1.58
N PRO A 198 -6.33 -30.11 2.49
CA PRO A 198 -5.08 -30.74 2.09
C PRO A 198 -5.42 -31.49 0.82
N GLU A 199 -4.79 -31.12 -0.31
CA GLU A 199 -4.94 -31.87 -1.53
C GLU A 199 -4.64 -33.28 -1.09
N GLY A 200 -5.70 -34.08 -0.98
CA GLY A 200 -5.61 -35.38 -0.38
C GLY A 200 -4.48 -36.01 -1.15
N THR A 201 -3.42 -36.40 -0.44
CA THR A 201 -2.39 -37.24 -1.00
C THR A 201 -3.16 -38.27 -1.79
N LEU A 202 -3.18 -38.13 -3.13
CA LEU A 202 -3.46 -39.26 -3.98
C LEU A 202 -2.21 -40.07 -3.73
N GLU A 203 -2.26 -40.83 -2.63
CA GLU A 203 -1.46 -41.98 -2.38
C GLU A 203 -1.69 -42.78 -3.65
N THR A 204 -0.74 -42.66 -4.56
CA THR A 204 -0.68 -43.47 -5.75
C THR A 204 -0.65 -44.88 -5.21
N ALA A 205 -1.81 -45.53 -5.21
CA ALA A 205 -1.94 -46.92 -4.90
C ALA A 205 -0.83 -47.66 -5.67
N PRO A 206 -0.04 -48.52 -5.02
CA PRO A 206 0.97 -49.28 -5.73
C PRO A 206 0.29 -50.06 -6.85
N GLY A 207 0.82 -49.93 -8.06
CA GLY A 207 0.21 -50.36 -9.31
C GLY A 207 -0.48 -51.72 -9.22
N GLU A 208 -1.78 -51.72 -9.46
CA GLU A 208 -2.54 -52.93 -9.72
C GLU A 208 -2.11 -53.47 -11.09
N VAL A 209 -1.31 -54.53 -11.06
CA VAL A 209 -0.93 -55.33 -12.22
C VAL A 209 -2.18 -56.11 -12.66
N PRO A 210 -2.67 -55.99 -13.91
CA PRO A 210 -3.74 -56.86 -14.38
C PRO A 210 -3.16 -58.25 -14.67
N GLY A 211 -3.70 -59.25 -13.97
CA GLY A 211 -3.22 -60.63 -14.00
C GLY A 211 -3.32 -61.31 -15.36
N GLY A 212 -2.26 -62.03 -15.70
CA GLY A 212 -2.31 -63.27 -16.48
C GLY A 212 -2.34 -64.46 -15.52
N ALA A 213 -3.33 -65.34 -15.71
CA ALA A 213 -3.70 -66.47 -14.85
C ALA A 213 -2.67 -67.65 -14.84
N PRO A 214 -2.99 -68.80 -14.22
CA PRO A 214 -2.95 -69.09 -12.79
C PRO A 214 -1.93 -70.20 -12.46
N ALA A 215 -1.56 -70.35 -11.18
CA ALA A 215 -1.04 -71.61 -10.67
C ALA A 215 -1.70 -71.91 -9.32
N GLU A 216 -2.56 -72.93 -9.34
CA GLU A 216 -3.19 -73.57 -8.19
C GLU A 216 -2.18 -73.97 -7.11
N ALA A 217 -2.53 -73.78 -5.84
CA ALA A 217 -2.55 -74.87 -4.87
C ALA A 217 -3.24 -74.44 -3.57
N GLN A 218 -4.24 -75.22 -3.18
CA GLN A 218 -5.04 -75.15 -1.96
C GLN A 218 -4.24 -75.36 -0.65
N PRO A 219 -4.82 -75.00 0.50
CA PRO A 219 -4.11 -74.85 1.77
C PRO A 219 -3.96 -76.16 2.56
N GLU A 220 -2.96 -76.14 3.45
CA GLU A 220 -2.89 -76.79 4.76
C GLU A 220 -3.06 -78.33 4.83
N ARG A 221 -1.95 -79.02 5.13
CA ARG A 221 -1.95 -80.28 5.92
C ARG A 221 -2.65 -79.97 7.26
N PRO A 222 -3.41 -80.91 7.89
CA PRO A 222 -2.71 -82.05 8.49
C PRO A 222 -3.50 -83.35 8.74
N VAL A 223 -2.67 -84.36 9.06
CA VAL A 223 -2.89 -85.36 10.11
C VAL A 223 -3.49 -86.73 9.75
N SER A 224 -2.64 -87.72 10.02
CA SER A 224 -2.92 -89.04 10.58
C SER A 224 -3.59 -90.11 9.72
N THR A 225 -2.72 -91.04 9.29
CA THR A 225 -2.94 -92.48 9.21
C THR A 225 -3.79 -93.00 10.39
N PRO A 226 -4.61 -94.03 10.16
CA PRO A 226 -4.14 -95.36 10.56
C PRO A 226 -4.50 -96.49 9.58
N ALA A 227 -3.75 -97.57 9.73
CA ALA A 227 -3.82 -98.83 9.01
C ALA A 227 -5.21 -99.49 9.00
N SER A 228 -5.53 -100.22 7.93
CA SER A 228 -5.81 -101.67 7.94
C SER A 228 -6.39 -102.14 6.59
N THR A 229 -5.79 -103.19 6.02
CA THR A 229 -6.38 -104.11 5.02
C THR A 229 -7.61 -104.84 5.60
N PRO A 230 -8.49 -105.57 4.87
CA PRO A 230 -8.17 -106.46 3.73
C PRO A 230 -9.28 -106.71 2.65
N SER A 231 -8.98 -107.64 1.72
CA SER A 231 -9.91 -108.51 0.95
C SER A 231 -10.78 -107.84 -0.12
N THR A 232 -11.17 -108.44 -1.24
CA THR A 232 -10.89 -109.69 -1.98
C THR A 232 -11.47 -109.45 -3.40
N ALA A 233 -10.98 -110.20 -4.38
CA ALA A 233 -11.32 -110.25 -5.82
C ALA A 233 -12.83 -110.38 -6.16
N PRO A 234 -13.19 -110.37 -7.45
CA PRO A 234 -13.04 -111.57 -8.28
C PRO A 234 -12.03 -111.46 -9.43
#